data_AF-A0A0G0KVE6-F1
#
_entry.id   AF-A0A0G0KVE6-F1
#
_cell.length_a   1.000
_cell.length_b   1.000
_cell.length_c   1.000
_cell.angle_alpha   90.00
_cell.angle_beta   90.00
_cell.angle_gamma   90.00
#
_symmetry.space_group_name_H-M   'P 1'
#
loop_
_entity.id
_entity.type
_entity.pdbx_description
1 polymer ?
#
loop_
_entity_poly.entity_id
_entity_poly.type
_entity_poly.pdbx_seq_one_letter_code
_entity_poly.pdbx_strand_id
1 'polypeptide(L)'
;MPINHDVLRNLLEGSGFVKQTDLDDAFKVSAHLGCDVSDVLLGRNLISEDNYGQILATYYNISFINLDKIEIPHSVINQIPEDLAAEKMAIVFENKDGVLGVAMQDPQDLETIEMIRKTVGSGYQLVIYVATSTALKNALKAYKERTASVQTDDVMKVDDTNLSAIALVENFLDYAVREEASDIHIEPIPEHLLVRIRVDGVLQDHKVFPIKLHSPITARIKILSDLKIDEHRIPQDGRHKFNIDEEAIALRISIIPGFYGENVVMRLLVLTQKVDKNDSILGFFHRWIEEFAKHSEHVIVVTLEEGKHDLPKNVSVYSLGKEKGASKVKILFTFYLLVFNLRHRYDAVFVHMNPEYVVLGGLLWRLLGKRVSLWYTHKSVDLKLRVAKLFANIIFTASKESFRVQTNKLHVVGHGIDTDFFSPDLNVARGDWYLSVGRLMPSKDHRMAIVEAKNDGKKLRIAGAGPELKDLEAFAHSLGAQVEFLGGMTQGALRDEYRKAALLIHT
;
A
#
# COMPACT_ATOMS: atom_id res chain seq x y z
N MET A 1 -3.81 37.26 -20.26
CA MET A 1 -2.76 37.23 -21.33
C MET A 1 -1.41 37.19 -20.63
N PRO A 2 -0.44 36.35 -21.02
CA PRO A 2 0.86 36.37 -20.37
C PRO A 2 1.51 37.75 -20.54
N ILE A 3 2.17 38.24 -19.49
CA ILE A 3 2.87 39.53 -19.51
C ILE A 3 3.91 39.48 -20.63
N ASN A 4 3.97 40.52 -21.46
CA ASN A 4 4.98 40.61 -22.51
C ASN A 4 6.38 40.42 -21.91
N HIS A 5 7.19 39.54 -22.51
CA HIS A 5 8.52 39.17 -22.01
C HIS A 5 9.43 40.39 -21.74
N ASP A 6 9.39 41.41 -22.58
CA ASP A 6 10.21 42.62 -22.41
C ASP A 6 9.74 43.46 -21.22
N VAL A 7 8.43 43.51 -21.00
CA VAL A 7 7.81 44.21 -19.88
C VAL A 7 8.11 43.48 -18.56
N LEU A 8 7.95 42.15 -18.56
CA LEU A 8 8.27 41.30 -17.40
C LEU A 8 9.75 41.39 -17.04
N ARG A 9 10.64 41.41 -18.03
CA ARG A 9 12.07 41.59 -17.83
C ARG A 9 12.39 42.92 -17.14
N ASN A 10 11.86 44.03 -17.65
CA ASN A 10 12.08 45.35 -17.05
C ASN A 10 11.57 45.44 -15.61
N LEU A 11 10.44 44.80 -15.32
CA LEU A 11 9.87 44.73 -13.98
C LEU A 11 10.73 43.91 -13.02
N LEU A 12 11.25 42.76 -13.46
CA LEU A 12 12.13 41.91 -12.67
C LEU A 12 13.48 42.59 -12.41
N GLU A 13 14.06 43.23 -13.42
CA GLU A 13 15.30 44.03 -13.29
C GLU A 13 15.10 45.22 -12.33
N GLY A 14 14.00 45.96 -12.48
CA GLY A 14 13.68 47.12 -11.64
C GLY A 14 13.34 46.76 -10.18
N SER A 15 12.89 45.53 -9.92
CA SER A 15 12.54 45.08 -8.57
C SER A 15 13.75 44.84 -7.66
N GLY A 16 14.91 44.52 -8.22
CA GLY A 16 16.12 44.15 -7.48
C GLY A 16 16.04 42.80 -6.75
N PHE A 17 14.97 42.01 -6.93
CA PHE A 17 14.80 40.72 -6.25
C PHE A 17 15.62 39.57 -6.86
N VAL A 18 16.06 39.70 -8.11
CA VAL A 18 16.82 38.68 -8.85
C VAL A 18 18.11 39.30 -9.36
N LYS A 19 19.23 38.57 -9.26
CA LYS A 19 20.51 39.03 -9.83
C LYS A 19 20.44 39.03 -11.36
N GLN A 20 21.06 40.02 -12.00
CA GLN A 20 21.06 40.15 -13.45
C GLN A 20 21.54 38.87 -14.16
N THR A 21 22.58 38.22 -13.63
CA THR A 21 23.12 36.97 -14.19
C THR A 21 22.13 35.82 -14.15
N ASP A 22 21.38 35.71 -13.05
CA ASP A 22 20.40 34.64 -12.84
C ASP A 22 19.14 34.90 -13.68
N LEU A 23 18.78 36.17 -13.87
CA LEU A 23 17.69 36.59 -14.73
C LEU A 23 18.00 36.31 -16.21
N ASP A 24 19.18 36.69 -16.69
CA ASP A 24 19.62 36.44 -18.06
C ASP A 24 19.62 34.95 -18.39
N ASP A 25 20.10 34.11 -17.46
CA ASP A 25 20.08 32.66 -17.62
C ASP A 25 18.66 32.08 -17.54
N ALA A 26 17.78 32.60 -16.69
CA ALA A 26 16.39 32.18 -16.63
C ALA A 26 15.65 32.44 -17.96
N PHE A 27 15.85 33.62 -18.58
CA PHE A 27 15.26 33.93 -19.89
C PHE A 27 15.80 33.03 -21.01
N LYS A 28 17.10 32.70 -21.00
CA LYS A 28 17.67 31.73 -21.97
C LYS A 28 17.05 30.35 -21.81
N VAL A 29 16.91 29.88 -20.56
CA VAL A 29 16.33 28.56 -20.26
C VAL A 29 14.85 28.51 -20.64
N SER A 30 14.09 29.55 -20.31
CA SER A 30 12.68 29.69 -20.73
C SER A 30 12.54 29.65 -22.25
N ALA A 31 13.37 30.40 -22.99
CA ALA A 31 13.36 30.38 -24.46
C ALA A 31 13.76 29.02 -25.06
N HIS A 32 14.69 28.30 -24.42
CA HIS A 32 15.13 26.98 -24.88
C HIS A 32 14.08 25.88 -24.61
N LEU A 33 13.40 25.94 -23.46
CA LEU A 33 12.43 24.93 -23.02
C LEU A 33 10.98 25.25 -23.44
N GLY A 34 10.71 26.48 -23.89
CA GLY A 34 9.36 26.92 -24.25
C GLY A 34 8.41 27.03 -23.05
N CYS A 35 8.94 27.33 -21.86
CA CYS A 35 8.17 27.52 -20.63
C CYS A 35 8.19 28.98 -20.16
N ASP A 36 7.33 29.35 -19.20
CA ASP A 36 7.31 30.71 -18.65
C ASP A 36 8.60 30.99 -17.86
N VAL A 37 9.14 32.20 -17.98
CA VAL A 37 10.32 32.62 -17.22
C VAL A 37 10.02 32.63 -15.72
N SER A 38 8.77 32.88 -15.32
CA SER A 38 8.35 32.78 -13.92
C SER A 38 8.54 31.39 -13.35
N ASP A 39 8.26 30.35 -14.15
CA ASP A 39 8.40 28.95 -13.71
C ASP A 39 9.86 28.59 -13.48
N VAL A 40 10.77 29.12 -14.32
CA VAL A 40 12.21 28.93 -14.17
C VAL A 40 12.73 29.64 -12.92
N LEU A 41 12.29 30.88 -12.68
CA LEU A 41 12.73 31.68 -11.54
C LEU A 41 12.21 31.11 -10.21
N LEU A 42 10.94 30.74 -10.14
CA LEU A 42 10.33 30.15 -8.95
C LEU A 42 10.85 28.72 -8.71
N GLY A 43 10.90 27.88 -9.75
CA GLY A 43 11.35 26.48 -9.64
C GLY A 43 12.82 26.33 -9.25
N ARG A 44 13.66 27.31 -9.55
CA ARG A 44 15.07 27.36 -9.10
C ARG A 44 15.28 28.15 -7.81
N ASN A 45 14.21 28.60 -7.15
CA ASN A 45 14.26 29.45 -5.96
C ASN A 45 15.09 30.74 -6.16
N LEU A 46 15.07 31.33 -7.37
CA LEU A 46 15.77 32.57 -7.70
C LEU A 46 14.96 33.81 -7.32
N ILE A 47 13.64 33.67 -7.20
CA ILE A 47 12.72 34.66 -6.63
C ILE A 47 11.73 33.94 -5.73
N SER A 48 11.31 34.57 -4.63
CA SER A 48 10.20 34.04 -3.82
C SER A 48 8.86 34.38 -4.47
N GLU A 49 7.85 33.55 -4.21
CA GLU A 49 6.49 33.80 -4.67
C GLU A 49 5.93 35.15 -4.19
N ASP A 50 6.19 35.53 -2.94
CA ASP A 50 5.77 36.83 -2.39
C ASP A 50 6.37 38.01 -3.18
N ASN A 51 7.66 37.92 -3.51
CA ASN A 51 8.35 38.96 -4.26
C ASN A 51 7.84 39.02 -5.71
N TYR A 52 7.61 37.86 -6.32
CA TYR A 52 7.03 37.78 -7.66
C TYR A 52 5.60 38.36 -7.68
N GLY A 53 4.77 38.04 -6.68
CA GLY A 53 3.42 38.58 -6.54
C GLY A 53 3.39 40.10 -6.37
N GLN A 54 4.35 40.68 -5.64
CA GLN A 54 4.50 42.14 -5.53
C GLN A 54 4.85 42.80 -6.88
N ILE A 55 5.69 42.16 -7.69
CA ILE A 55 6.01 42.64 -9.04
C ILE A 55 4.74 42.65 -9.89
N LEU A 56 3.96 41.57 -9.86
CA LEU A 56 2.69 41.47 -10.61
C LEU A 56 1.70 42.54 -10.16
N ALA A 57 1.54 42.75 -8.86
CA ALA A 57 0.67 43.78 -8.30
C ALA A 57 1.07 45.19 -8.75
N THR A 58 2.38 45.47 -8.77
CA THR A 58 2.93 46.72 -9.29
C THR A 58 2.60 46.91 -10.77
N TYR A 59 2.75 45.86 -11.58
CA TYR A 59 2.44 45.90 -13.01
C TYR A 59 0.96 46.17 -13.29
N TYR A 60 0.07 45.48 -12.57
CA TYR A 60 -1.37 45.63 -12.73
C TYR A 60 -1.95 46.86 -12.01
N ASN A 61 -1.11 47.59 -11.26
CA ASN A 61 -1.50 48.72 -10.41
C ASN A 61 -2.66 48.37 -9.45
N ILE A 62 -2.55 47.21 -8.81
CA ILE A 62 -3.49 46.72 -7.79
C ILE A 62 -2.71 46.15 -6.62
N SER A 63 -3.40 45.88 -5.52
CA SER A 63 -2.77 45.39 -4.29
C SER A 63 -2.43 43.90 -4.37
N PHE A 64 -1.28 43.51 -3.81
CA PHE A 64 -0.93 42.11 -3.57
C PHE A 64 -1.49 41.66 -2.21
N ILE A 65 -1.98 40.42 -2.13
CA ILE A 65 -2.34 39.77 -0.88
C ILE A 65 -1.69 38.39 -0.78
N ASN A 66 -1.04 38.12 0.35
CA ASN A 66 -0.60 36.78 0.69
C ASN A 66 -1.64 36.15 1.62
N LEU A 67 -2.39 35.19 1.09
CA LEU A 67 -3.47 34.50 1.80
C LEU A 67 -2.97 33.62 2.95
N ASP A 68 -1.73 33.14 2.92
CA ASP A 68 -1.15 32.30 3.98
C ASP A 68 -0.90 33.10 5.28
N LYS A 69 -0.93 34.44 5.22
CA LYS A 69 -0.68 35.33 6.36
C LYS A 69 -1.94 35.91 6.98
N ILE A 70 -3.12 35.57 6.46
CA ILE A 70 -4.40 36.09 6.96
C ILE A 70 -5.33 34.94 7.33
N GLU A 71 -6.16 35.17 8.35
CA GLU A 71 -7.22 34.24 8.70
C GLU A 71 -8.54 34.71 8.07
N ILE A 72 -9.11 33.89 7.20
CA ILE A 72 -10.35 34.20 6.48
C ILE A 72 -11.53 33.59 7.23
N PRO A 73 -12.51 34.40 7.70
CA PRO A 73 -13.71 33.88 8.35
C PRO A 73 -14.56 33.02 7.40
N HIS A 74 -15.20 31.96 7.94
CA HIS A 74 -16.06 31.06 7.17
C HIS A 74 -17.21 31.77 6.44
N SER A 75 -17.80 32.80 7.07
CA SER A 75 -18.87 33.62 6.48
C SER A 75 -18.40 34.47 5.30
N VAL A 76 -17.09 34.68 5.15
CA VAL A 76 -16.50 35.46 4.06
C VAL A 76 -16.15 34.57 2.88
N ILE A 77 -15.51 33.44 3.15
CA ILE A 77 -15.06 32.50 2.12
C ILE A 77 -16.22 31.78 1.42
N ASN A 78 -17.36 31.58 2.11
CA ASN A 78 -18.59 30.98 1.55
C ASN A 78 -19.43 31.94 0.69
N GLN A 79 -18.99 33.18 0.45
CA GLN A 79 -19.75 34.13 -0.37
C GLN A 79 -19.76 33.78 -1.85
N ILE A 80 -18.82 32.95 -2.29
CA ILE A 80 -18.85 32.30 -3.60
C ILE A 80 -18.82 30.77 -3.43
N PRO A 81 -19.50 30.00 -4.30
CA PRO A 81 -19.43 28.55 -4.32
C PRO A 81 -17.99 28.04 -4.46
N GLU A 82 -17.71 26.89 -3.84
CA GLU A 82 -16.39 26.26 -3.90
C GLU A 82 -15.96 25.91 -5.32
N ASP A 83 -16.88 25.35 -6.10
CA ASP A 83 -16.60 24.98 -7.49
C ASP A 83 -16.18 26.20 -8.29
N LEU A 84 -16.84 27.35 -8.06
CA LEU A 84 -16.48 28.62 -8.70
C LEU A 84 -15.12 29.13 -8.23
N ALA A 85 -14.85 29.08 -6.92
CA ALA A 85 -13.58 29.52 -6.34
C ALA A 85 -12.40 28.67 -6.85
N ALA A 86 -12.60 27.36 -6.96
CA ALA A 86 -11.60 26.40 -7.41
C ALA A 86 -11.37 26.47 -8.93
N GLU A 87 -12.44 26.50 -9.73
CA GLU A 87 -12.35 26.59 -11.19
C GLU A 87 -11.68 27.90 -11.63
N LYS A 88 -12.06 29.02 -11.02
CA LYS A 88 -11.57 30.34 -11.41
C LYS A 88 -10.37 30.84 -10.62
N MET A 89 -9.82 30.01 -9.71
CA MET A 89 -8.65 30.36 -8.89
C MET A 89 -8.81 31.73 -8.21
N ALA A 90 -9.97 31.94 -7.60
CA ALA A 90 -10.36 33.20 -6.99
C ALA A 90 -11.04 32.98 -5.64
N ILE A 91 -10.66 33.76 -4.62
CA ILE A 91 -11.16 33.62 -3.25
C ILE A 91 -11.60 34.96 -2.70
N VAL A 92 -12.79 35.00 -2.11
CA VAL A 92 -13.22 36.13 -1.28
C VAL A 92 -12.57 36.00 0.09
N PHE A 93 -11.68 36.92 0.43
CA PHE A 93 -10.91 36.86 1.69
C PHE A 93 -11.34 37.93 2.70
N GLU A 94 -12.10 38.94 2.28
CA GLU A 94 -12.58 40.01 3.16
C GLU A 94 -13.97 40.48 2.72
N ASN A 95 -14.84 40.81 3.68
CA ASN A 95 -16.08 41.55 3.45
C ASN A 95 -16.19 42.66 4.51
N LYS A 96 -16.12 43.92 4.06
CA LYS A 96 -16.30 45.10 4.90
C LYS A 96 -17.48 45.90 4.38
N ASP A 97 -18.61 45.84 5.09
CA ASP A 97 -19.82 46.62 4.80
C ASP A 97 -20.28 46.57 3.33
N GLY A 98 -20.19 45.38 2.70
CA GLY A 98 -20.58 45.18 1.30
C GLY A 98 -19.44 45.38 0.29
N VAL A 99 -18.22 45.66 0.75
CA VAL A 99 -17.00 45.67 -0.09
C VAL A 99 -16.26 44.36 0.07
N LEU A 100 -16.17 43.57 -1.00
CA LEU A 100 -15.54 42.26 -1.04
C LEU A 100 -14.13 42.33 -1.59
N GLY A 101 -13.15 41.93 -0.78
CA GLY A 101 -11.79 41.69 -1.23
C GLY A 101 -11.71 40.34 -1.92
N VAL A 102 -11.40 40.33 -3.21
CA VAL A 102 -11.25 39.12 -4.03
C VAL A 102 -9.80 38.96 -4.42
N ALA A 103 -9.19 37.87 -3.99
CA ALA A 103 -7.84 37.48 -4.38
C ALA A 103 -7.92 36.56 -5.61
N MET A 104 -7.15 36.86 -6.66
CA MET A 104 -7.11 36.05 -7.88
C MET A 104 -5.72 36.03 -8.50
N GLN A 105 -5.46 35.00 -9.30
CA GLN A 105 -4.17 34.83 -9.99
C GLN A 105 -4.02 35.80 -11.18
N ASP A 106 -5.08 35.94 -12.00
CA ASP A 106 -5.12 36.89 -13.11
C ASP A 106 -6.17 37.98 -12.86
N PRO A 107 -5.76 39.20 -12.45
CA PRO A 107 -6.67 40.31 -12.22
C PRO A 107 -7.30 40.89 -13.50
N GLN A 108 -6.86 40.47 -14.68
CA GLN A 108 -7.44 40.88 -15.96
C GLN A 108 -8.53 39.94 -16.45
N ASP A 109 -8.82 38.86 -15.72
CA ASP A 109 -9.92 37.95 -16.05
C ASP A 109 -11.27 38.60 -15.72
N LEU A 110 -11.73 39.45 -16.65
CA LEU A 110 -13.00 40.15 -16.56
C LEU A 110 -14.19 39.20 -16.53
N GLU A 111 -14.07 38.01 -17.15
CA GLU A 111 -15.11 37.00 -17.14
C GLU A 111 -15.30 36.44 -15.73
N THR A 112 -14.20 36.05 -15.07
CA THR A 112 -14.21 35.61 -13.67
C THR A 112 -14.75 36.70 -12.74
N ILE A 113 -14.30 37.95 -12.91
CA ILE A 113 -14.80 39.08 -12.09
C ILE A 113 -16.31 39.24 -12.25
N GLU A 114 -16.83 39.15 -13.48
CA GLU A 114 -18.25 39.31 -13.74
C GLU A 114 -19.08 38.11 -13.26
N MET A 115 -18.53 36.90 -13.33
CA MET A 115 -19.13 35.69 -12.78
C MET A 115 -19.25 35.77 -11.25
N ILE A 116 -18.17 36.17 -10.58
CA ILE A 116 -18.17 36.43 -9.13
C ILE A 116 -19.20 37.52 -8.79
N ARG A 117 -19.23 38.62 -9.54
CA ARG A 117 -20.21 39.71 -9.36
C ARG A 117 -21.65 39.22 -9.45
N LYS A 118 -21.97 38.39 -10.45
CA LYS A 118 -23.31 37.81 -10.61
C LYS A 118 -23.68 36.89 -9.45
N THR A 119 -22.73 36.10 -8.98
CA THR A 119 -22.92 35.15 -7.88
C THR A 119 -23.16 35.84 -6.54
N VAL A 120 -22.37 36.87 -6.19
CA VAL A 120 -22.54 37.58 -4.91
C VAL A 120 -23.73 38.55 -4.94
N GLY A 121 -24.14 39.00 -6.13
CA GLY A 121 -25.26 39.92 -6.33
C GLY A 121 -24.85 41.40 -6.39
N SER A 122 -25.74 42.24 -6.93
CA SER A 122 -25.48 43.66 -7.20
C SER A 122 -25.32 44.56 -5.97
N GLY A 123 -25.57 44.03 -4.77
CA GLY A 123 -25.37 44.73 -3.50
C GLY A 123 -23.91 44.80 -3.02
N TYR A 124 -22.99 44.11 -3.69
CA TYR A 124 -21.58 44.05 -3.29
C TYR A 124 -20.65 44.76 -4.28
N GLN A 125 -19.65 45.46 -3.74
CA GLN A 125 -18.56 46.06 -4.52
C GLN A 125 -17.33 45.16 -4.44
N LEU A 126 -16.76 44.79 -5.59
CA LEU A 126 -15.57 43.94 -5.64
C LEU A 126 -14.30 44.79 -5.70
N VAL A 127 -13.32 44.49 -4.85
CA VAL A 127 -11.95 45.03 -4.91
C VAL A 127 -11.01 43.88 -5.19
N ILE A 128 -10.26 43.98 -6.29
CA ILE A 128 -9.41 42.89 -6.79
C ILE A 128 -7.99 43.00 -6.26
N TYR A 129 -7.46 41.87 -5.81
CA TYR A 129 -6.09 41.70 -5.32
C TYR A 129 -5.39 40.59 -6.10
N VAL A 130 -4.10 40.76 -6.39
CA VAL A 130 -3.27 39.66 -6.90
C VAL A 130 -2.89 38.75 -5.75
N ALA A 131 -3.04 37.44 -5.94
CA ALA A 131 -2.47 36.42 -5.08
C ALA A 131 -1.70 35.39 -5.92
N THR A 132 -0.73 34.73 -5.30
CA THR A 132 0.05 33.69 -6.00
C THR A 132 -0.77 32.41 -6.15
N SER A 133 -0.45 31.62 -7.17
CA SER A 133 -1.12 30.35 -7.43
C SER A 133 -1.05 29.40 -6.23
N THR A 134 0.06 29.41 -5.50
CA THR A 134 0.26 28.52 -4.34
C THR A 134 -0.55 29.00 -3.15
N ALA A 135 -0.56 30.31 -2.86
CA ALA A 135 -1.39 30.87 -1.79
C ALA A 135 -2.89 30.63 -2.05
N LEU A 136 -3.34 30.75 -3.30
CA LEU A 136 -4.71 30.42 -3.70
C LEU A 136 -5.02 28.93 -3.53
N LYS A 137 -4.12 28.04 -3.99
CA LYS A 137 -4.29 26.58 -3.81
C LYS A 137 -4.33 26.18 -2.33
N ASN A 138 -3.46 26.75 -1.51
CA ASN A 138 -3.43 26.50 -0.06
C ASN A 138 -4.71 26.99 0.61
N ALA A 139 -5.16 28.21 0.28
CA ALA A 139 -6.40 28.76 0.81
C ALA A 139 -7.63 27.95 0.35
N LEU A 140 -7.67 27.46 -0.90
CA LEU A 140 -8.71 26.55 -1.39
C LEU A 140 -8.67 25.18 -0.72
N LYS A 141 -7.48 24.67 -0.38
CA LYS A 141 -7.33 23.42 0.39
C LYS A 141 -7.84 23.60 1.82
N ALA A 142 -7.42 24.68 2.49
CA ALA A 142 -7.93 25.04 3.81
C ALA A 142 -9.44 25.28 3.77
N TYR A 143 -9.97 25.82 2.67
CA TYR A 143 -11.40 25.97 2.43
C TYR A 143 -12.11 24.62 2.33
N LYS A 144 -11.61 23.68 1.52
CA LYS A 144 -12.09 22.29 1.40
C LYS A 144 -12.11 21.53 2.73
N GLU A 145 -11.05 21.68 3.52
CA GLU A 145 -10.94 21.06 4.84
C GLU A 145 -11.95 21.67 5.83
N ARG A 146 -12.22 22.98 5.71
CA ARG A 146 -13.13 23.75 6.55
C ARG A 146 -14.61 23.63 6.15
N THR A 147 -14.95 23.55 4.86
CA THR A 147 -16.30 23.23 4.38
C THR A 147 -16.66 21.78 4.67
N ALA A 148 -15.68 20.85 4.62
CA ALA A 148 -15.87 19.49 5.08
C ALA A 148 -16.17 19.40 6.60
N SER A 149 -15.61 20.29 7.43
CA SER A 149 -15.93 20.36 8.87
C SER A 149 -17.23 21.12 9.20
N VAL A 150 -17.67 22.06 8.37
CA VAL A 150 -18.94 22.80 8.58
C VAL A 150 -20.13 22.04 8.00
N GLN A 151 -19.96 21.29 6.91
CA GLN A 151 -21.00 20.36 6.41
C GLN A 151 -21.23 19.20 7.40
N THR A 152 -20.27 18.84 8.24
CA THR A 152 -20.51 17.88 9.32
C THR A 152 -21.40 18.43 10.44
N ASP A 153 -21.47 19.76 10.65
CA ASP A 153 -22.29 20.36 11.71
C ASP A 153 -23.75 20.62 11.28
N ASP A 154 -24.01 20.94 10.01
CA ASP A 154 -25.39 21.09 9.51
C ASP A 154 -26.05 19.74 9.15
N VAL A 155 -25.26 18.71 8.79
CA VAL A 155 -25.75 17.33 8.64
C VAL A 155 -26.05 16.68 10.01
N MET A 156 -25.56 17.25 11.11
CA MET A 156 -25.90 16.84 12.49
C MET A 156 -27.23 17.41 13.00
N LYS A 157 -27.89 18.32 12.26
CA LYS A 157 -29.17 18.93 12.67
C LYS A 157 -30.41 18.35 11.97
N VAL A 158 -30.24 17.38 11.07
CA VAL A 158 -31.37 16.63 10.53
C VAL A 158 -31.48 15.32 11.30
N ASP A 159 -32.58 15.15 12.03
CA ASP A 159 -32.93 13.98 12.86
C ASP A 159 -33.03 12.65 12.07
N ASP A 160 -32.64 12.63 10.79
CA ASP A 160 -32.74 11.47 9.91
C ASP A 160 -31.36 10.98 9.46
N THR A 161 -30.77 10.11 10.28
CA THR A 161 -29.46 9.51 10.06
C THR A 161 -29.34 8.77 8.73
N ASN A 162 -30.45 8.34 8.12
CA ASN A 162 -30.48 7.66 6.82
C ASN A 162 -30.27 8.62 5.63
N LEU A 163 -30.82 9.83 5.66
CA LEU A 163 -30.62 10.84 4.62
C LEU A 163 -29.15 11.27 4.53
N SER A 164 -28.45 11.32 5.68
CA SER A 164 -27.01 11.59 5.71
C SER A 164 -26.16 10.48 5.07
N ALA A 165 -26.57 9.21 5.20
CA ALA A 165 -25.80 8.07 4.73
C ALA A 165 -25.85 7.92 3.20
N ILE A 166 -26.98 8.28 2.59
CA ILE A 166 -27.15 8.29 1.13
C ILE A 166 -26.15 9.26 0.50
N ALA A 167 -26.18 10.52 0.95
CA ALA A 167 -25.29 11.56 0.45
C ALA A 167 -23.81 11.25 0.72
N LEU A 168 -23.49 10.65 1.87
CA LEU A 168 -22.11 10.25 2.19
C LEU A 168 -21.60 9.16 1.26
N VAL A 169 -22.40 8.13 0.98
CA VAL A 169 -22.00 7.05 0.07
C VAL A 169 -21.81 7.57 -1.35
N GLU A 170 -22.72 8.41 -1.84
CA GLU A 170 -22.61 9.03 -3.18
C GLU A 170 -21.34 9.88 -3.28
N ASN A 171 -21.05 10.72 -2.28
CA ASN A 171 -19.82 11.49 -2.23
C ASN A 171 -18.55 10.63 -2.22
N PHE A 172 -18.54 9.46 -1.57
CA PHE A 172 -17.39 8.55 -1.59
C PHE A 172 -17.13 7.96 -2.97
N LEU A 173 -18.21 7.61 -3.69
CA LEU A 173 -18.10 7.06 -5.03
C LEU A 173 -17.61 8.12 -6.02
N ASP A 174 -18.17 9.33 -5.96
CA ASP A 174 -17.76 10.45 -6.79
C ASP A 174 -16.28 10.81 -6.57
N TYR A 175 -15.86 10.86 -5.31
CA TYR A 175 -14.47 11.16 -4.96
C TYR A 175 -13.51 10.07 -5.46
N ALA A 176 -13.85 8.80 -5.25
CA ALA A 176 -13.01 7.69 -5.68
C ALA A 176 -12.83 7.62 -7.20
N VAL A 177 -13.86 7.98 -7.97
CA VAL A 177 -13.76 8.03 -9.43
C VAL A 177 -12.88 9.19 -9.89
N ARG A 178 -13.04 10.38 -9.30
CA ARG A 178 -12.21 11.56 -9.62
C ARG A 178 -10.72 11.35 -9.32
N GLU A 179 -10.41 10.62 -8.25
CA GLU A 179 -9.04 10.30 -7.85
C GLU A 179 -8.51 9.01 -8.51
N GLU A 180 -9.23 8.43 -9.48
CA GLU A 180 -8.88 7.17 -10.16
C GLU A 180 -8.56 6.02 -9.17
N ALA A 181 -9.27 5.99 -8.03
CA ALA A 181 -9.01 5.03 -6.98
C ALA A 181 -9.41 3.60 -7.39
N SER A 182 -8.53 2.63 -7.11
CA SER A 182 -8.80 1.22 -7.36
C SER A 182 -9.69 0.57 -6.29
N ASP A 183 -9.69 1.12 -5.08
CA ASP A 183 -10.44 0.58 -3.93
C ASP A 183 -10.91 1.70 -3.00
N ILE A 184 -12.11 1.53 -2.42
CA ILE A 184 -12.62 2.34 -1.30
C ILE A 184 -12.76 1.43 -0.08
N HIS A 185 -12.19 1.87 1.03
CA HIS A 185 -12.22 1.17 2.32
C HIS A 185 -13.02 2.01 3.32
N ILE A 186 -14.03 1.41 3.95
CA ILE A 186 -14.85 2.06 4.98
C ILE A 186 -14.67 1.27 6.27
N GLU A 187 -14.09 1.92 7.28
CA GLU A 187 -13.42 1.24 8.38
C GLU A 187 -13.87 1.71 9.78
N PRO A 188 -14.80 1.01 10.43
CA PRO A 188 -15.17 1.31 11.82
C PRO A 188 -14.04 0.94 12.80
N ILE A 189 -13.56 1.94 13.53
CA ILE A 189 -12.62 1.84 14.65
C ILE A 189 -13.31 2.34 15.94
N PRO A 190 -12.76 2.06 17.15
CA PRO A 190 -13.54 2.11 18.41
C PRO A 190 -14.32 3.40 18.69
N GLU A 191 -13.94 4.54 18.09
CA GLU A 191 -14.57 5.85 18.31
C GLU A 191 -14.90 6.61 17.01
N HIS A 192 -14.48 6.10 15.85
CA HIS A 192 -14.65 6.78 14.58
C HIS A 192 -14.71 5.80 13.41
N LEU A 193 -15.23 6.24 12.28
CA LEU A 193 -15.30 5.52 11.03
C LEU A 193 -14.29 6.16 10.07
N LEU A 194 -13.22 5.44 9.75
CA LEU A 194 -12.18 5.88 8.84
C LEU A 194 -12.53 5.46 7.41
N VAL A 195 -12.51 6.38 6.46
CA VAL A 195 -12.64 6.08 5.04
C VAL A 195 -11.28 6.27 4.39
N ARG A 196 -10.81 5.25 3.66
CA ARG A 196 -9.52 5.24 2.95
C ARG A 196 -9.75 4.91 1.49
N ILE A 197 -8.88 5.39 0.62
CA ILE A 197 -8.91 5.03 -0.81
C ILE A 197 -7.55 4.53 -1.26
N ARG A 198 -7.53 3.66 -2.26
CA ARG A 198 -6.28 3.21 -2.91
C ARG A 198 -6.12 3.92 -4.24
N VAL A 199 -5.08 4.72 -4.37
CA VAL A 199 -4.70 5.39 -5.63
C VAL A 199 -3.28 4.91 -5.98
N ASP A 200 -3.06 4.47 -7.22
CA ASP A 200 -1.78 3.93 -7.69
C ASP A 200 -1.17 2.84 -6.79
N GLY A 201 -2.03 1.99 -6.21
CA GLY A 201 -1.61 0.90 -5.33
C GLY A 201 -1.34 1.33 -3.88
N VAL A 202 -1.29 2.63 -3.58
CA VAL A 202 -1.02 3.18 -2.24
C VAL A 202 -2.33 3.50 -1.53
N LEU A 203 -2.50 2.99 -0.30
CA LEU A 203 -3.66 3.27 0.52
C LEU A 203 -3.47 4.61 1.24
N GLN A 204 -4.46 5.50 1.15
CA GLN A 204 -4.42 6.83 1.72
C GLN A 204 -5.67 7.08 2.58
N ASP A 205 -5.46 7.68 3.75
CA ASP A 205 -6.57 8.08 4.63
C ASP A 205 -7.29 9.27 3.99
N HIS A 206 -8.59 9.11 3.72
CA HIS A 206 -9.40 10.14 3.06
C HIS A 206 -10.12 10.99 4.11
N LYS A 207 -10.98 10.38 4.93
CA LYS A 207 -11.81 11.10 5.91
C LYS A 207 -12.10 10.27 7.16
N VAL A 208 -12.33 10.97 8.27
CA VAL A 208 -12.75 10.38 9.55
C VAL A 208 -14.16 10.87 9.89
N PHE A 209 -15.04 9.94 10.22
CA PHE A 209 -16.44 10.19 10.55
C PHE A 209 -16.77 9.70 11.96
N PRO A 210 -17.83 10.22 12.59
CA PRO A 210 -18.35 9.64 13.83
C PRO A 210 -18.81 8.19 13.64
N ILE A 211 -18.47 7.29 14.57
CA ILE A 211 -18.79 5.86 14.48
C ILE A 211 -20.29 5.56 14.29
N LYS A 212 -21.18 6.46 14.74
CA LYS A 212 -22.63 6.35 14.55
C LYS A 212 -23.08 6.27 13.07
N LEU A 213 -22.27 6.77 12.15
CA LEU A 213 -22.56 6.76 10.71
C LEU A 213 -22.25 5.41 10.05
N HIS A 214 -21.50 4.53 10.72
CA HIS A 214 -21.12 3.23 10.17
C HIS A 214 -22.34 2.38 9.81
N SER A 215 -23.31 2.21 10.72
CA SER A 215 -24.47 1.35 10.48
C SER A 215 -25.36 1.85 9.32
N PRO A 216 -25.73 3.16 9.26
CA PRO A 216 -26.44 3.73 8.11
C PRO A 216 -25.70 3.60 6.77
N ILE A 217 -24.40 3.88 6.73
CA ILE A 217 -23.57 3.77 5.51
C ILE A 217 -23.54 2.32 5.02
N THR A 218 -23.30 1.38 5.93
CA THR A 218 -23.30 -0.05 5.65
C THR A 218 -24.65 -0.53 5.12
N ALA A 219 -25.76 -0.10 5.73
CA ALA A 219 -27.10 -0.43 5.25
C ALA A 219 -27.36 0.11 3.84
N ARG A 220 -26.94 1.36 3.55
CA ARG A 220 -27.06 1.94 2.22
C ARG A 220 -26.26 1.16 1.18
N ILE A 221 -25.02 0.78 1.48
CA ILE A 221 -24.18 -0.03 0.58
C ILE A 221 -24.82 -1.40 0.34
N LYS A 222 -25.38 -2.04 1.37
CA LYS A 222 -26.11 -3.30 1.23
C LYS A 222 -27.30 -3.18 0.29
N ILE A 223 -28.08 -2.10 0.41
CA ILE A 223 -29.21 -1.81 -0.49
C ILE A 223 -28.73 -1.64 -1.94
N LEU A 224 -27.70 -0.83 -2.18
CA LEU A 224 -27.18 -0.59 -3.54
C LEU A 224 -26.68 -1.88 -4.20
N SER A 225 -26.17 -2.81 -3.40
CA SER A 225 -25.50 -4.02 -3.86
C SER A 225 -26.38 -5.27 -3.85
N ASP A 226 -27.67 -5.12 -3.56
CA ASP A 226 -28.64 -6.23 -3.40
C ASP A 226 -28.20 -7.27 -2.34
N LEU A 227 -27.66 -6.77 -1.22
CA LEU A 227 -27.18 -7.57 -0.08
C LEU A 227 -28.19 -7.55 1.08
N LYS A 228 -28.14 -8.58 1.93
CA LYS A 228 -29.03 -8.73 3.07
C LYS A 228 -28.66 -7.75 4.18
N ILE A 229 -29.54 -6.78 4.43
CA ILE A 229 -29.37 -5.72 5.43
C ILE A 229 -29.33 -6.30 6.85
N ASP A 230 -30.17 -7.30 7.12
CA ASP A 230 -30.34 -7.98 8.40
C ASP A 230 -29.22 -8.97 8.74
N GLU A 231 -28.39 -9.33 7.76
CA GLU A 231 -27.29 -10.28 7.94
C GLU A 231 -25.95 -9.54 8.11
N HIS A 232 -25.34 -9.73 9.28
CA HIS A 232 -24.09 -9.07 9.70
C HIS A 232 -23.01 -10.06 10.13
N ARG A 233 -23.24 -11.37 10.01
CA ARG A 233 -22.36 -12.41 10.59
C ARG A 233 -21.59 -13.20 9.55
N ILE A 234 -22.00 -13.11 8.29
CA ILE A 234 -21.33 -13.78 7.17
C ILE A 234 -20.83 -12.73 6.17
N PRO A 235 -19.68 -12.96 5.52
CA PRO A 235 -19.25 -12.12 4.41
C PRO A 235 -20.29 -12.09 3.30
N GLN A 236 -20.49 -10.92 2.70
CA GLN A 236 -21.41 -10.70 1.59
C GLN A 236 -20.67 -10.04 0.43
N ASP A 237 -20.88 -10.53 -0.79
CA ASP A 237 -20.28 -10.01 -2.01
C ASP A 237 -21.40 -9.60 -2.96
N GLY A 238 -21.35 -8.36 -3.45
CA GLY A 238 -22.31 -7.79 -4.37
C GLY A 238 -21.63 -7.04 -5.51
N ARG A 239 -22.43 -6.57 -6.45
CA ARG A 239 -21.99 -5.67 -7.51
C ARG A 239 -23.02 -4.57 -7.66
N HIS A 240 -22.54 -3.36 -7.88
CA HIS A 240 -23.39 -2.23 -8.18
C HIS A 240 -22.85 -1.50 -9.41
N LYS A 241 -23.74 -1.03 -10.27
CA LYS A 241 -23.39 -0.14 -11.38
C LYS A 241 -23.95 1.22 -11.07
N PHE A 242 -23.10 2.23 -11.15
CA PHE A 242 -23.45 3.63 -10.95
C PHE A 242 -22.95 4.43 -12.14
N ASN A 243 -23.65 5.50 -12.46
CA ASN A 243 -23.31 6.37 -13.58
C ASN A 243 -22.75 7.67 -13.02
N ILE A 244 -21.57 8.07 -13.47
CA ILE A 244 -20.95 9.36 -13.17
C ILE A 244 -20.54 9.97 -14.50
N ASP A 245 -20.90 11.23 -14.74
CA ASP A 245 -20.49 12.00 -15.93
C ASP A 245 -20.68 11.23 -17.27
N GLU A 246 -21.83 10.55 -17.40
CA GLU A 246 -22.23 9.71 -18.54
C GLU A 246 -21.46 8.37 -18.72
N GLU A 247 -20.47 8.06 -17.86
CA GLU A 247 -19.81 6.76 -17.81
C GLU A 247 -20.42 5.81 -16.77
N ALA A 248 -20.63 4.55 -17.17
CA ALA A 248 -21.15 3.50 -16.29
C ALA A 248 -20.00 2.71 -15.65
N ILE A 249 -19.79 2.89 -14.35
CA ILE A 249 -18.72 2.24 -13.59
C ILE A 249 -19.32 1.09 -12.78
N ALA A 250 -18.68 -0.09 -12.87
CA ALA A 250 -19.11 -1.29 -12.16
C ALA A 250 -18.24 -1.52 -10.92
N LEU A 251 -18.83 -1.37 -9.73
CA LEU A 251 -18.16 -1.67 -8.47
C LEU A 251 -18.37 -3.12 -8.09
N ARG A 252 -17.31 -3.69 -7.52
CA ARG A 252 -17.40 -4.91 -6.72
C ARG A 252 -17.43 -4.51 -5.26
N ILE A 253 -18.48 -4.94 -4.55
CA ILE A 253 -18.68 -4.58 -3.15
C ILE A 253 -18.53 -5.84 -2.33
N SER A 254 -17.64 -5.79 -1.35
CA SER A 254 -17.40 -6.90 -0.43
C SER A 254 -17.55 -6.38 1.00
N ILE A 255 -18.43 -7.03 1.74
CA ILE A 255 -18.75 -6.72 3.11
C ILE A 255 -18.24 -7.85 3.99
N ILE A 256 -17.36 -7.54 4.96
CA ILE A 256 -16.76 -8.53 5.86
C ILE A 256 -17.07 -8.18 7.31
N PRO A 257 -17.66 -9.09 8.10
CA PRO A 257 -17.97 -8.83 9.49
C PRO A 257 -16.71 -8.62 10.34
N GLY A 258 -16.64 -7.52 11.08
CA GLY A 258 -15.53 -7.13 11.96
C GLY A 258 -15.98 -6.80 13.40
N PHE A 259 -15.01 -6.49 14.27
CA PHE A 259 -15.23 -6.39 15.72
C PHE A 259 -16.02 -5.14 16.18
N TYR A 260 -15.90 -4.03 15.43
CA TYR A 260 -16.59 -2.75 15.70
C TYR A 260 -17.58 -2.36 14.57
N GLY A 261 -17.79 -3.28 13.61
CA GLY A 261 -18.52 -3.06 12.37
C GLY A 261 -17.86 -3.78 11.18
N GLU A 262 -18.33 -3.56 9.94
CA GLU A 262 -17.80 -4.22 8.75
C GLU A 262 -16.57 -3.45 8.23
N ASN A 263 -15.41 -4.10 8.28
CA ASN A 263 -14.10 -3.49 8.12
C ASN A 263 -13.12 -4.49 7.48
N VAL A 264 -12.35 -4.13 6.45
CA VAL A 264 -11.32 -5.03 5.87
C VAL A 264 -9.95 -4.68 6.43
N VAL A 265 -9.74 -5.12 7.66
CA VAL A 265 -8.44 -5.20 8.30
C VAL A 265 -8.20 -6.68 8.61
N MET A 266 -7.14 -7.27 8.05
CA MET A 266 -6.88 -8.70 8.19
C MET A 266 -5.81 -8.95 9.24
N ARG A 267 -6.19 -9.63 10.32
CA ARG A 267 -5.23 -10.22 11.27
C ARG A 267 -5.00 -11.67 10.89
N LEU A 268 -3.74 -12.02 10.66
CA LEU A 268 -3.37 -13.33 10.11
C LEU A 268 -2.77 -14.23 11.19
N LEU A 269 -3.30 -15.43 11.34
CA LEU A 269 -2.62 -16.51 12.05
C LEU A 269 -1.81 -17.35 11.05
N VAL A 270 -0.49 -17.30 11.16
CA VAL A 270 0.44 -18.10 10.37
C VAL A 270 0.89 -19.31 11.18
N LEU A 271 0.77 -20.51 10.61
CA LEU A 271 1.32 -21.73 11.17
C LEU A 271 2.48 -22.24 10.31
N THR A 272 3.65 -22.41 10.91
CA THR A 272 4.85 -22.85 10.22
C THR A 272 5.70 -23.78 11.09
N GLN A 273 6.70 -24.43 10.49
CA GLN A 273 7.57 -25.37 11.20
C GLN A 273 8.65 -24.67 12.03
N LYS A 274 9.26 -23.64 11.48
CA LYS A 274 10.38 -22.95 12.13
C LYS A 274 10.38 -21.48 11.77
N VAL A 275 10.69 -20.65 12.75
CA VAL A 275 10.95 -19.23 12.59
C VAL A 275 12.36 -18.96 13.09
N ASP A 276 13.32 -18.91 12.17
CA ASP A 276 14.72 -18.65 12.44
C ASP A 276 15.40 -18.10 11.18
N LYS A 277 15.85 -16.85 11.22
CA LYS A 277 16.48 -16.18 10.07
C LYS A 277 17.82 -16.81 9.67
N ASN A 278 18.44 -17.55 10.58
CA ASN A 278 19.73 -18.21 10.36
C ASN A 278 19.58 -19.67 9.90
N ASP A 279 18.36 -20.21 9.85
CA ASP A 279 18.16 -21.58 9.40
C ASP A 279 18.39 -21.69 7.90
N SER A 280 19.24 -22.65 7.51
CA SER A 280 19.66 -22.81 6.12
C SER A 280 18.59 -23.40 5.20
N ILE A 281 17.52 -23.96 5.77
CA ILE A 281 16.49 -24.68 5.04
C ILE A 281 15.16 -23.93 5.10
N LEU A 282 14.76 -23.48 6.29
CA LEU A 282 13.48 -22.85 6.58
C LEU A 282 13.60 -21.34 6.83
N GLY A 283 14.81 -20.78 6.84
CA GLY A 283 15.01 -19.35 7.10
C GLY A 283 14.42 -18.42 6.05
N PHE A 284 14.13 -18.91 4.84
CA PHE A 284 13.44 -18.11 3.81
C PHE A 284 12.05 -17.64 4.28
N PHE A 285 11.38 -18.42 5.14
CA PHE A 285 10.03 -18.10 5.59
C PHE A 285 10.00 -16.90 6.55
N HIS A 286 11.14 -16.51 7.13
CA HIS A 286 11.27 -15.27 7.89
C HIS A 286 10.91 -14.04 7.02
N ARG A 287 11.38 -13.99 5.77
CA ARG A 287 11.00 -12.93 4.80
C ARG A 287 9.52 -12.95 4.45
N TRP A 288 8.91 -14.13 4.35
CA TRP A 288 7.46 -14.22 4.10
C TRP A 288 6.66 -13.61 5.24
N ILE A 289 7.11 -13.79 6.48
CA ILE A 289 6.48 -13.18 7.64
C ILE A 289 6.64 -11.65 7.60
N GLU A 290 7.81 -11.13 7.18
CA GLU A 290 8.01 -9.69 6.95
C GLU A 290 7.05 -9.15 5.89
N GLU A 291 6.89 -9.84 4.76
CA GLU A 291 5.93 -9.44 3.72
C GLU A 291 4.48 -9.51 4.22
N PHE A 292 4.10 -10.55 4.95
CA PHE A 292 2.76 -10.62 5.56
C PHE A 292 2.52 -9.45 6.53
N ALA A 293 3.54 -9.05 7.28
CA ALA A 293 3.46 -7.94 8.23
C ALA A 293 3.25 -6.58 7.54
N LYS A 294 3.70 -6.39 6.29
CA LYS A 294 3.42 -5.18 5.50
C LYS A 294 1.95 -5.09 5.05
N HIS A 295 1.29 -6.24 4.90
CA HIS A 295 -0.07 -6.34 4.35
C HIS A 295 -1.14 -6.74 5.38
N SER A 296 -0.78 -6.85 6.65
CA SER A 296 -1.66 -7.24 7.75
C SER A 296 -1.50 -6.30 8.92
N GLU A 297 -2.59 -5.95 9.61
CA GLU A 297 -2.53 -5.14 10.84
C GLU A 297 -1.70 -5.86 11.90
N HIS A 298 -1.93 -7.16 12.06
CA HIS A 298 -1.20 -7.99 12.99
C HIS A 298 -1.01 -9.41 12.45
N VAL A 299 0.20 -9.95 12.60
CA VAL A 299 0.53 -11.33 12.25
C VAL A 299 0.87 -12.11 13.51
N ILE A 300 0.07 -13.14 13.80
CA ILE A 300 0.37 -14.11 14.85
C ILE A 300 1.03 -15.30 14.19
N VAL A 301 2.25 -15.64 14.59
CA VAL A 301 2.94 -16.81 14.08
C VAL A 301 2.97 -17.88 15.17
N VAL A 302 2.36 -19.03 14.92
CA VAL A 302 2.52 -20.24 15.74
C VAL A 302 3.51 -21.15 15.02
N THR A 303 4.66 -21.36 15.65
CA THR A 303 5.76 -22.16 15.09
C THR A 303 6.01 -23.42 15.92
N LEU A 304 6.40 -24.51 15.26
CA LEU A 304 6.80 -25.72 15.98
C LEU A 304 8.12 -25.51 16.73
N GLU A 305 9.06 -24.79 16.13
CA GLU A 305 10.38 -24.45 16.67
C GLU A 305 10.65 -22.95 16.51
N GLU A 306 11.03 -22.28 17.59
CA GLU A 306 11.43 -20.86 17.57
C GLU A 306 12.95 -20.74 17.70
N GLY A 307 13.57 -20.05 16.73
CA GLY A 307 14.99 -19.74 16.73
C GLY A 307 15.23 -18.22 16.78
N LYS A 308 16.36 -17.77 16.23
CA LYS A 308 16.67 -16.33 16.20
C LYS A 308 15.90 -15.64 15.08
N HIS A 309 15.12 -14.62 15.41
CA HIS A 309 14.41 -13.81 14.43
C HIS A 309 14.49 -12.33 14.79
N ASP A 310 14.21 -11.49 13.81
CA ASP A 310 14.10 -10.04 13.95
C ASP A 310 12.91 -9.64 13.09
N LEU A 311 11.72 -9.60 13.70
CA LEU A 311 10.45 -9.42 13.01
C LEU A 311 9.82 -8.08 13.40
N PRO A 312 9.02 -7.46 12.52
CA PRO A 312 8.35 -6.20 12.81
C PRO A 312 7.50 -6.23 14.08
N LYS A 313 7.26 -5.06 14.68
CA LYS A 313 6.54 -4.92 15.96
C LYS A 313 5.10 -5.44 15.93
N ASN A 314 4.47 -5.49 14.76
CA ASN A 314 3.13 -6.03 14.56
C ASN A 314 3.10 -7.56 14.37
N VAL A 315 4.21 -8.25 14.63
CA VAL A 315 4.32 -9.70 14.58
C VAL A 315 4.52 -10.26 15.99
N SER A 316 3.69 -11.22 16.38
CA SER A 316 3.85 -11.99 17.61
C SER A 316 4.16 -13.45 17.31
N VAL A 317 5.26 -13.98 17.82
CA VAL A 317 5.68 -15.37 17.62
C VAL A 317 5.39 -16.20 18.88
N TYR A 318 4.80 -17.38 18.70
CA TYR A 318 4.50 -18.34 19.75
C TYR A 318 5.05 -19.72 19.37
N SER A 319 5.97 -20.25 20.18
CA SER A 319 6.51 -21.59 20.01
C SER A 319 5.61 -22.69 20.60
N LEU A 320 5.52 -23.82 19.93
CA LEU A 320 4.96 -25.07 20.46
C LEU A 320 5.95 -25.88 21.29
N GLY A 321 7.22 -25.47 21.34
CA GLY A 321 8.22 -25.93 22.29
C GLY A 321 9.09 -27.09 21.82
N LYS A 322 9.22 -27.34 20.51
CA LYS A 322 10.09 -28.43 20.00
C LYS A 322 11.57 -28.18 20.35
N GLU A 323 12.02 -26.93 20.33
CA GLU A 323 13.36 -26.51 20.76
C GLU A 323 13.65 -26.84 22.24
N LYS A 324 12.60 -26.97 23.05
CA LYS A 324 12.67 -27.33 24.48
C LYS A 324 12.44 -28.84 24.72
N GLY A 325 12.40 -29.65 23.67
CA GLY A 325 12.15 -31.09 23.77
C GLY A 325 10.70 -31.44 24.14
N ALA A 326 9.72 -30.59 23.84
CA ALA A 326 8.32 -30.87 24.15
C ALA A 326 7.83 -32.16 23.44
N SER A 327 7.12 -33.01 24.19
CA SER A 327 6.51 -34.22 23.64
C SER A 327 5.38 -33.87 22.66
N LYS A 328 5.03 -34.79 21.77
CA LYS A 328 3.92 -34.62 20.80
C LYS A 328 2.60 -34.26 21.49
N VAL A 329 2.34 -34.84 22.67
CA VAL A 329 1.14 -34.55 23.48
C VAL A 329 1.17 -33.11 23.99
N LYS A 330 2.31 -32.64 24.51
CA LYS A 330 2.48 -31.27 24.98
C LYS A 330 2.36 -30.25 23.85
N ILE A 331 2.95 -30.54 22.69
CA ILE A 331 2.81 -29.73 21.46
C ILE A 331 1.34 -29.62 21.06
N LEU A 332 0.62 -30.74 21.05
CA LEU A 332 -0.80 -30.77 20.70
C LEU A 332 -1.65 -29.97 21.68
N PHE A 333 -1.43 -30.14 22.98
CA PHE A 333 -2.11 -29.37 24.02
C PHE A 333 -1.82 -27.86 23.88
N THR A 334 -0.56 -27.49 23.68
CA THR A 334 -0.13 -26.10 23.50
C THR A 334 -0.76 -25.49 22.24
N PHE A 335 -0.81 -26.24 21.14
CA PHE A 335 -1.47 -25.81 19.90
C PHE A 335 -2.94 -25.45 20.15
N TYR A 336 -3.71 -26.35 20.76
CA TYR A 336 -5.12 -26.07 21.04
C TYR A 336 -5.30 -24.91 22.02
N LEU A 337 -4.46 -24.82 23.05
CA LEU A 337 -4.47 -23.72 24.01
C LEU A 337 -4.23 -22.37 23.30
N LEU A 338 -3.20 -22.28 22.46
CA LEU A 338 -2.87 -21.05 21.72
C LEU A 338 -3.97 -20.68 20.72
N VAL A 339 -4.39 -21.63 19.87
CA VAL A 339 -5.43 -21.39 18.88
C VAL A 339 -6.73 -20.95 19.55
N PHE A 340 -7.11 -21.58 20.66
CA PHE A 340 -8.31 -21.19 21.39
C PHE A 340 -8.17 -19.83 22.09
N ASN A 341 -7.08 -19.57 22.80
CA ASN A 341 -6.90 -18.31 23.52
C ASN A 341 -6.75 -17.11 22.57
N LEU A 342 -6.11 -17.31 21.42
CA LEU A 342 -5.87 -16.26 20.43
C LEU A 342 -7.01 -16.10 19.42
N ARG A 343 -8.09 -16.89 19.52
CA ARG A 343 -9.18 -16.97 18.52
C ARG A 343 -9.83 -15.64 18.12
N HIS A 344 -9.76 -14.64 19.00
CA HIS A 344 -10.31 -13.29 18.79
C HIS A 344 -9.28 -12.28 18.26
N ARG A 345 -8.01 -12.69 18.13
CA ARG A 345 -6.88 -11.86 17.69
C ARG A 345 -6.42 -12.13 16.25
N TYR A 346 -7.11 -13.02 15.54
CA TYR A 346 -6.87 -13.30 14.12
C TYR A 346 -8.19 -13.59 13.40
N ASP A 347 -8.27 -13.28 12.11
CA ASP A 347 -9.47 -13.38 11.28
C ASP A 347 -9.31 -14.45 10.18
N ALA A 348 -8.08 -14.62 9.68
CA ALA A 348 -7.71 -15.64 8.72
C ALA A 348 -6.57 -16.52 9.24
N VAL A 349 -6.47 -17.72 8.69
CA VAL A 349 -5.45 -18.71 9.03
C VAL A 349 -4.68 -19.08 7.76
N PHE A 350 -3.36 -19.03 7.83
CA PHE A 350 -2.45 -19.47 6.79
C PHE A 350 -1.55 -20.57 7.35
N VAL A 351 -1.56 -21.75 6.74
CA VAL A 351 -0.74 -22.87 7.14
C VAL A 351 0.29 -23.17 6.07
N HIS A 352 1.56 -23.10 6.44
CA HIS A 352 2.68 -23.39 5.55
C HIS A 352 3.15 -24.83 5.73
N MET A 353 3.11 -25.62 4.66
CA MET A 353 3.64 -26.98 4.51
C MET A 353 3.05 -28.06 5.43
N ASN A 354 2.16 -27.72 6.36
CA ASN A 354 1.76 -28.59 7.45
C ASN A 354 0.25 -28.90 7.43
N PRO A 355 -0.23 -29.83 6.58
CA PRO A 355 -1.64 -30.16 6.49
C PRO A 355 -2.22 -30.69 7.81
N GLU A 356 -1.41 -31.27 8.68
CA GLU A 356 -1.83 -31.71 10.00
C GLU A 356 -2.41 -30.61 10.88
N TYR A 357 -1.89 -29.38 10.84
CA TYR A 357 -2.50 -28.28 11.59
C TYR A 357 -3.83 -27.83 11.01
N VAL A 358 -4.03 -27.97 9.69
CA VAL A 358 -5.33 -27.78 9.05
C VAL A 358 -6.31 -28.86 9.49
N VAL A 359 -5.88 -30.12 9.63
CA VAL A 359 -6.72 -31.20 10.13
C VAL A 359 -7.10 -30.97 11.61
N LEU A 360 -6.14 -30.60 12.45
CA LEU A 360 -6.34 -30.40 13.89
C LEU A 360 -7.19 -29.15 14.18
N GLY A 361 -6.88 -28.02 13.56
CA GLY A 361 -7.59 -26.76 13.77
C GLY A 361 -8.84 -26.57 12.92
N GLY A 362 -8.99 -27.32 11.83
CA GLY A 362 -9.98 -27.08 10.78
C GLY A 362 -11.42 -27.07 11.26
N LEU A 363 -11.80 -28.01 12.14
CA LEU A 363 -13.16 -28.04 12.70
C LEU A 363 -13.42 -26.79 13.57
N LEU A 364 -12.47 -26.44 14.44
CA LEU A 364 -12.58 -25.27 15.31
C LEU A 364 -12.65 -23.98 14.50
N TRP A 365 -11.76 -23.79 13.53
CA TRP A 365 -11.76 -22.61 12.66
C TRP A 365 -13.02 -22.50 11.82
N ARG A 366 -13.55 -23.63 11.33
CA ARG A 366 -14.85 -23.65 10.63
C ARG A 366 -16.00 -23.23 11.53
N LEU A 367 -16.03 -23.71 12.78
CA LEU A 367 -17.05 -23.29 13.78
C LEU A 367 -16.92 -21.80 14.13
N LEU A 368 -15.71 -21.26 14.10
CA LEU A 368 -15.42 -19.85 14.37
C LEU A 368 -15.53 -18.96 13.12
N GLY A 369 -15.94 -19.49 11.97
CA GLY A 369 -16.07 -18.74 10.71
C GLY A 369 -14.75 -18.23 10.11
N LYS A 370 -13.60 -18.77 10.51
CA LYS A 370 -12.27 -18.33 10.03
C LYS A 370 -11.96 -18.94 8.67
N ARG A 371 -11.43 -18.11 7.73
CA ARG A 371 -10.94 -18.61 6.44
C ARG A 371 -9.56 -19.26 6.61
N VAL A 372 -9.42 -20.50 6.16
CA VAL A 372 -8.19 -21.28 6.26
C VAL A 372 -7.56 -21.45 4.88
N SER A 373 -6.29 -21.09 4.78
CA SER A 373 -5.47 -21.29 3.59
C SER A 373 -4.31 -22.23 3.89
N LEU A 374 -3.96 -23.07 2.91
CA LEU A 374 -2.86 -24.04 3.01
C LEU A 374 -1.90 -23.82 1.86
N TRP A 375 -0.63 -23.50 2.15
CA TRP A 375 0.43 -23.55 1.15
C TRP A 375 1.15 -24.89 1.25
N TYR A 376 1.21 -25.64 0.14
CA TYR A 376 1.78 -26.99 0.11
C TYR A 376 2.59 -27.24 -1.17
N THR A 377 3.80 -27.78 -1.01
CA THR A 377 4.65 -28.20 -2.14
C THR A 377 5.26 -29.58 -1.89
N HIS A 378 4.54 -30.64 -2.25
CA HIS A 378 5.07 -31.99 -2.23
C HIS A 378 4.25 -32.94 -3.11
N LYS A 379 4.92 -33.87 -3.79
CA LYS A 379 4.26 -34.81 -4.72
C LYS A 379 3.38 -35.85 -4.00
N SER A 380 3.57 -36.08 -2.71
CA SER A 380 2.83 -37.10 -1.95
C SER A 380 1.39 -36.67 -1.67
N VAL A 381 0.45 -37.60 -1.83
CA VAL A 381 -0.94 -37.43 -1.42
C VAL A 381 -1.21 -38.38 -0.27
N ASP A 382 -1.16 -37.88 0.96
CA ASP A 382 -1.47 -38.65 2.16
C ASP A 382 -2.92 -38.40 2.64
N LEU A 383 -3.37 -39.19 3.62
CA LEU A 383 -4.70 -39.03 4.20
C LEU A 383 -4.87 -37.65 4.85
N LYS A 384 -3.83 -37.12 5.49
CA LYS A 384 -3.83 -35.80 6.14
C LYS A 384 -4.14 -34.70 5.13
N LEU A 385 -3.50 -34.72 3.96
CA LEU A 385 -3.72 -33.74 2.90
C LEU A 385 -5.13 -33.82 2.34
N ARG A 386 -5.66 -35.04 2.15
CA ARG A 386 -7.05 -35.24 1.70
C ARG A 386 -8.05 -34.66 2.69
N VAL A 387 -7.83 -34.84 4.00
CA VAL A 387 -8.68 -34.27 5.05
C VAL A 387 -8.49 -32.76 5.16
N ALA A 388 -7.25 -32.27 5.11
CA ALA A 388 -6.93 -30.85 5.14
C ALA A 388 -7.63 -30.08 4.01
N LYS A 389 -7.73 -30.67 2.81
CA LYS A 389 -8.47 -30.11 1.66
C LYS A 389 -9.94 -29.80 1.97
N LEU A 390 -10.58 -30.59 2.83
CA LEU A 390 -11.97 -30.37 3.23
C LEU A 390 -12.12 -29.09 4.04
N PHE A 391 -11.16 -28.79 4.92
CA PHE A 391 -11.16 -27.63 5.80
C PHE A 391 -10.52 -26.38 5.18
N ALA A 392 -9.56 -26.54 4.27
CA ALA A 392 -8.97 -25.41 3.56
C ALA A 392 -10.00 -24.77 2.62
N ASN A 393 -10.12 -23.44 2.69
CA ASN A 393 -10.89 -22.63 1.75
C ASN A 393 -10.08 -22.39 0.47
N ILE A 394 -8.78 -22.16 0.62
CA ILE A 394 -7.84 -21.86 -0.48
C ILE A 394 -6.59 -22.72 -0.30
N ILE A 395 -6.05 -23.26 -1.39
CA ILE A 395 -4.81 -24.03 -1.39
C ILE A 395 -3.84 -23.38 -2.35
N PHE A 396 -2.67 -23.02 -1.86
CA PHE A 396 -1.57 -22.48 -2.65
C PHE A 396 -0.53 -23.56 -2.92
N THR A 397 0.07 -23.54 -4.10
CA THR A 397 1.19 -24.42 -4.43
C THR A 397 2.20 -23.73 -5.34
N ALA A 398 3.42 -24.25 -5.38
CA ALA A 398 4.48 -23.70 -6.21
C ALA A 398 4.32 -24.04 -7.70
N SER A 399 3.77 -25.21 -8.02
CA SER A 399 3.56 -25.68 -9.39
C SER A 399 2.37 -26.64 -9.44
N LYS A 400 1.80 -26.88 -10.62
CA LYS A 400 0.69 -27.84 -10.76
C LYS A 400 1.11 -29.25 -10.37
N GLU A 401 2.38 -29.60 -10.60
CA GLU A 401 2.97 -30.90 -10.32
C GLU A 401 3.25 -31.12 -8.83
N SER A 402 3.42 -30.03 -8.08
CA SER A 402 3.66 -30.01 -6.64
C SER A 402 2.42 -30.29 -5.80
N PHE A 403 1.23 -30.34 -6.40
CA PHE A 403 -0.03 -30.65 -5.71
C PHE A 403 -0.91 -31.57 -6.57
N ARG A 404 -0.84 -32.88 -6.33
CA ARG A 404 -1.50 -33.89 -7.18
C ARG A 404 -2.98 -34.15 -6.86
N VAL A 405 -3.57 -33.43 -5.91
CA VAL A 405 -4.98 -33.59 -5.56
C VAL A 405 -5.82 -32.63 -6.38
N GLN A 406 -6.75 -33.14 -7.17
CA GLN A 406 -7.66 -32.29 -7.95
C GLN A 406 -8.61 -31.53 -7.01
N THR A 407 -8.67 -30.20 -7.20
CA THR A 407 -9.59 -29.30 -6.51
C THR A 407 -9.67 -27.96 -7.24
N ASN A 408 -10.87 -27.36 -7.22
CA ASN A 408 -11.11 -25.99 -7.66
C ASN A 408 -10.58 -24.92 -6.69
N LYS A 409 -10.07 -25.32 -5.51
CA LYS A 409 -9.49 -24.42 -4.50
C LYS A 409 -8.00 -24.14 -4.71
N LEU A 410 -7.40 -24.70 -5.78
CA LEU A 410 -5.96 -24.69 -6.00
C LEU A 410 -5.52 -23.43 -6.77
N HIS A 411 -4.53 -22.72 -6.23
CA HIS A 411 -3.89 -21.57 -6.83
C HIS A 411 -2.38 -21.81 -6.92
N VAL A 412 -1.83 -21.66 -8.13
CA VAL A 412 -0.40 -21.78 -8.36
C VAL A 412 0.21 -20.39 -8.23
N VAL A 413 1.11 -20.23 -7.25
CA VAL A 413 1.71 -18.92 -6.88
C VAL A 413 3.24 -18.92 -6.93
N GLY A 414 3.84 -20.04 -7.33
CA GLY A 414 5.30 -20.19 -7.34
C GLY A 414 5.90 -20.45 -5.96
N HIS A 415 7.24 -20.44 -5.92
CA HIS A 415 8.01 -20.76 -4.71
C HIS A 415 8.17 -19.57 -3.76
N GLY A 416 7.66 -18.38 -4.12
CA GLY A 416 7.86 -17.13 -3.36
C GLY A 416 9.34 -16.82 -3.11
N ILE A 417 10.17 -16.98 -4.15
CA ILE A 417 11.58 -16.59 -4.14
C ILE A 417 11.64 -15.08 -4.39
N ASP A 418 12.35 -14.38 -3.53
CA ASP A 418 12.60 -12.95 -3.67
C ASP A 418 13.68 -12.70 -4.73
N THR A 419 13.25 -12.38 -5.95
CA THR A 419 14.14 -12.19 -7.10
C THR A 419 14.99 -10.94 -7.00
N ASP A 420 14.51 -9.92 -6.27
CA ASP A 420 15.26 -8.68 -6.06
C ASP A 420 16.41 -8.91 -5.08
N PHE A 421 16.17 -9.70 -4.04
CA PHE A 421 17.21 -10.10 -3.12
C PHE A 421 18.23 -11.04 -3.75
N PHE A 422 17.79 -12.02 -4.54
CA PHE A 422 18.68 -12.93 -5.28
C PHE A 422 19.16 -12.38 -6.62
N SER A 423 19.07 -11.06 -6.81
CA SER A 423 19.50 -10.41 -8.04
C SER A 423 21.02 -10.50 -8.25
N PRO A 424 21.48 -10.65 -9.52
CA PRO A 424 22.89 -10.55 -9.85
C PRO A 424 23.47 -9.20 -9.46
N ASP A 425 24.74 -9.17 -9.04
CA ASP A 425 25.48 -7.94 -8.80
C ASP A 425 26.68 -7.89 -9.76
N LEU A 426 26.64 -6.97 -10.72
CA LEU A 426 27.68 -6.83 -11.76
C LEU A 426 29.00 -6.29 -11.21
N ASN A 427 29.00 -5.72 -10.00
CA ASN A 427 30.22 -5.23 -9.36
C ASN A 427 30.98 -6.34 -8.63
N VAL A 428 30.37 -7.51 -8.45
CA VAL A 428 31.00 -8.66 -7.81
C VAL A 428 31.71 -9.49 -8.87
N ALA A 429 33.04 -9.53 -8.81
CA ALA A 429 33.84 -10.38 -9.66
C ALA A 429 33.48 -11.85 -9.42
N ARG A 430 33.15 -12.57 -10.50
CA ARG A 430 32.91 -14.02 -10.45
C ARG A 430 34.24 -14.74 -10.33
N GLY A 431 34.29 -15.75 -9.46
CA GLY A 431 35.43 -16.62 -9.31
C GLY A 431 35.36 -17.85 -10.22
N ASP A 432 36.41 -18.66 -10.22
CA ASP A 432 36.55 -19.78 -11.16
C ASP A 432 36.06 -21.12 -10.58
N TRP A 433 34.80 -21.17 -10.14
CA TRP A 433 34.18 -22.40 -9.64
C TRP A 433 32.70 -22.50 -10.01
N TYR A 434 32.21 -23.74 -10.06
CA TYR A 434 30.80 -24.07 -10.20
C TYR A 434 30.13 -24.15 -8.83
N LEU A 435 28.84 -23.86 -8.79
CA LEU A 435 28.04 -23.93 -7.56
C LEU A 435 26.80 -24.82 -7.78
N SER A 436 26.60 -25.77 -6.88
CA SER A 436 25.37 -26.57 -6.77
C SER A 436 24.70 -26.29 -5.43
N VAL A 437 23.39 -26.02 -5.44
CA VAL A 437 22.63 -25.64 -4.25
C VAL A 437 21.45 -26.58 -4.04
N GLY A 438 21.36 -27.19 -2.86
CA GLY A 438 20.25 -28.10 -2.54
C GLY A 438 20.45 -28.87 -1.25
N ARG A 439 19.38 -29.53 -0.76
CA ARG A 439 19.52 -30.52 0.32
C ARG A 439 20.28 -31.73 -0.22
N LEU A 440 21.22 -32.25 0.56
CA LEU A 440 22.00 -33.44 0.20
C LEU A 440 21.15 -34.70 0.37
N MET A 441 20.33 -35.00 -0.65
CA MET A 441 19.43 -36.14 -0.70
C MET A 441 19.53 -36.84 -2.06
N PRO A 442 19.23 -38.15 -2.15
CA PRO A 442 19.38 -38.90 -3.39
C PRO A 442 18.58 -38.31 -4.56
N SER A 443 17.41 -37.73 -4.26
CA SER A 443 16.52 -37.11 -5.24
C SER A 443 17.03 -35.77 -5.80
N LYS A 444 18.12 -35.23 -5.28
CA LYS A 444 18.80 -34.03 -5.76
C LYS A 444 20.07 -34.33 -6.55
N ASP A 445 20.42 -35.61 -6.72
CA ASP A 445 21.50 -36.12 -7.57
C ASP A 445 22.76 -35.23 -7.69
N HIS A 446 23.32 -34.80 -6.56
CA HIS A 446 24.54 -34.00 -6.54
C HIS A 446 25.76 -34.76 -7.11
N ARG A 447 25.66 -36.09 -7.29
CA ARG A 447 26.69 -36.89 -7.95
C ARG A 447 26.89 -36.45 -9.40
N MET A 448 25.80 -36.15 -10.10
CA MET A 448 25.88 -35.63 -11.47
C MET A 448 26.65 -34.31 -11.52
N ALA A 449 26.36 -33.37 -10.61
CA ALA A 449 27.10 -32.11 -10.52
C ALA A 449 28.61 -32.32 -10.29
N ILE A 450 28.98 -33.28 -9.44
CA ILE A 450 30.39 -33.64 -9.17
C ILE A 450 31.08 -34.17 -10.44
N VAL A 451 30.39 -35.04 -11.19
CA VAL A 451 30.92 -35.61 -12.44
C VAL A 451 31.13 -34.52 -13.49
N GLU A 452 30.14 -33.67 -13.71
CA GLU A 452 30.23 -32.60 -14.71
C GLU A 452 31.33 -31.58 -14.39
N ALA A 453 31.43 -31.14 -13.13
CA ALA A 453 32.49 -30.22 -12.73
C ALA A 453 33.89 -30.83 -12.91
N LYS A 454 34.04 -32.14 -12.65
CA LYS A 454 35.30 -32.85 -12.90
C LYS A 454 35.62 -32.92 -14.40
N ASN A 455 34.63 -33.23 -15.25
CA ASN A 455 34.82 -33.31 -16.69
C ASN A 455 35.31 -31.97 -17.27
N ASP A 456 34.78 -30.86 -16.74
CA ASP A 456 35.19 -29.50 -17.12
C ASP A 456 36.51 -29.04 -16.46
N GLY A 457 37.09 -29.85 -15.57
CA GLY A 457 38.29 -29.50 -14.81
C GLY A 457 38.08 -28.32 -13.84
N LYS A 458 36.83 -28.06 -13.43
CA LYS A 458 36.46 -26.94 -12.55
C LYS A 458 36.25 -27.40 -11.12
N LYS A 459 36.57 -26.52 -10.17
CA LYS A 459 36.21 -26.71 -8.76
C LYS A 459 34.70 -26.60 -8.60
N LEU A 460 34.09 -27.50 -7.83
CA LEU A 460 32.68 -27.45 -7.45
C LEU A 460 32.53 -27.05 -5.98
N ARG A 461 31.65 -26.10 -5.70
CA ARG A 461 31.18 -25.82 -4.34
C ARG A 461 29.74 -26.31 -4.21
N ILE A 462 29.44 -27.03 -3.13
CA ILE A 462 28.09 -27.53 -2.85
C ILE A 462 27.56 -26.87 -1.59
N ALA A 463 26.53 -26.03 -1.73
CA ALA A 463 25.83 -25.39 -0.62
C ALA A 463 24.59 -26.21 -0.26
N GLY A 464 24.59 -26.80 0.93
CA GLY A 464 23.58 -27.77 1.32
C GLY A 464 23.91 -28.55 2.58
N ALA A 465 22.88 -29.01 3.27
CA ALA A 465 23.00 -29.97 4.35
C ALA A 465 22.07 -31.17 4.09
N GLY A 466 22.50 -32.35 4.52
CA GLY A 466 21.70 -33.56 4.39
C GLY A 466 22.50 -34.83 4.73
N PRO A 467 21.83 -35.97 4.83
CA PRO A 467 22.43 -37.24 5.26
C PRO A 467 23.49 -37.78 4.30
N GLU A 468 23.44 -37.42 3.02
CA GLU A 468 24.37 -37.95 2.00
C GLU A 468 25.76 -37.30 2.01
N LEU A 469 26.05 -36.37 2.93
CA LEU A 469 27.32 -35.63 2.94
C LEU A 469 28.53 -36.55 2.86
N LYS A 470 28.62 -37.55 3.75
CA LYS A 470 29.75 -38.50 3.80
C LYS A 470 29.89 -39.33 2.53
N ASP A 471 28.76 -39.74 1.95
CA ASP A 471 28.76 -40.55 0.74
C ASP A 471 29.18 -39.73 -0.49
N LEU A 472 28.77 -38.46 -0.55
CA LEU A 472 29.18 -37.52 -1.60
C LEU A 472 30.65 -37.13 -1.47
N GLU A 473 31.17 -36.95 -0.26
CA GLU A 473 32.59 -36.73 0.00
C GLU A 473 33.44 -37.92 -0.47
N ALA A 474 33.03 -39.14 -0.12
CA ALA A 474 33.70 -40.36 -0.56
C ALA A 474 33.66 -40.54 -2.09
N PHE A 475 32.53 -40.20 -2.72
CA PHE A 475 32.37 -40.24 -4.17
C PHE A 475 33.23 -39.19 -4.89
N ALA A 476 33.28 -37.96 -4.38
CA ALA A 476 34.16 -36.92 -4.92
C ALA A 476 35.64 -37.33 -4.82
N HIS A 477 36.04 -37.90 -3.68
CA HIS A 477 37.41 -38.38 -3.47
C HIS A 477 37.76 -39.55 -4.41
N SER A 478 36.87 -40.53 -4.59
CA SER A 478 37.12 -41.66 -5.49
C SER A 478 37.24 -41.24 -6.96
N LEU A 479 36.54 -40.16 -7.34
CA LEU A 479 36.68 -39.54 -8.65
C LEU A 479 37.89 -38.60 -8.75
N GLY A 480 38.54 -38.20 -7.66
CA GLY A 480 39.55 -37.14 -7.68
C GLY A 480 39.00 -35.77 -8.10
N ALA A 481 37.71 -35.52 -7.86
CA ALA A 481 37.06 -34.25 -8.17
C ALA A 481 37.38 -33.20 -7.08
N GLN A 482 37.60 -31.95 -7.47
CA GLN A 482 37.82 -30.85 -6.52
C GLN A 482 36.47 -30.31 -6.03
N VAL A 483 35.99 -30.82 -4.89
CA VAL A 483 34.68 -30.45 -4.32
C VAL A 483 34.85 -29.82 -2.93
N GLU A 484 34.19 -28.70 -2.69
CA GLU A 484 34.10 -28.05 -1.39
C GLU A 484 32.64 -28.04 -0.90
N PHE A 485 32.39 -28.69 0.23
CA PHE A 485 31.07 -28.71 0.86
C PHE A 485 30.93 -27.54 1.84
N LEU A 486 30.05 -26.59 1.52
CA LEU A 486 29.86 -25.35 2.30
C LEU A 486 28.92 -25.55 3.50
N GLY A 487 28.21 -26.68 3.55
CA GLY A 487 27.19 -26.94 4.55
C GLY A 487 25.94 -26.08 4.35
N GLY A 488 25.12 -26.00 5.40
CA GLY A 488 23.93 -25.15 5.40
C GLY A 488 24.29 -23.67 5.54
N MET A 489 23.80 -22.83 4.63
CA MET A 489 24.08 -21.39 4.59
C MET A 489 22.83 -20.56 4.89
N THR A 490 23.01 -19.37 5.49
CA THR A 490 21.92 -18.40 5.60
C THR A 490 21.53 -17.84 4.24
N GLN A 491 20.35 -17.25 4.11
CA GLN A 491 19.87 -16.66 2.85
C GLN A 491 20.86 -15.62 2.29
N GLY A 492 21.43 -14.76 3.15
CA GLY A 492 22.42 -13.76 2.74
C GLY A 492 23.72 -14.38 2.26
N ALA A 493 24.26 -15.34 3.00
CA ALA A 493 25.49 -16.03 2.60
C ALA A 493 25.29 -16.81 1.29
N LEU A 494 24.13 -17.44 1.11
CA LEU A 494 23.79 -18.16 -0.12
C LEU A 494 23.67 -17.22 -1.32
N ARG A 495 23.02 -16.05 -1.16
CA ARG A 495 22.97 -15.01 -2.19
C ARG A 495 24.36 -14.57 -2.62
N ASP A 496 25.24 -14.34 -1.65
CA ASP A 496 26.60 -13.90 -1.94
C ASP A 496 27.41 -14.97 -2.68
N GLU A 497 27.17 -16.25 -2.41
CA GLU A 497 27.72 -17.36 -3.19
C GLU A 497 27.17 -17.41 -4.62
N TYR A 498 25.86 -17.22 -4.81
CA TYR A 498 25.25 -17.11 -6.14
C TYR A 498 25.91 -16.02 -7.00
N ARG A 499 26.24 -14.87 -6.39
CA ARG A 499 26.88 -13.74 -7.09
C ARG A 499 28.34 -14.01 -7.49
N LYS A 500 29.05 -14.85 -6.72
CA LYS A 500 30.48 -15.12 -6.94
C LYS A 500 30.73 -16.33 -7.84
N ALA A 501 29.81 -17.29 -7.96
CA ALA A 501 30.02 -18.48 -8.77
C ALA A 501 30.14 -18.15 -10.27
N ALA A 502 31.01 -18.86 -11.00
CA ALA A 502 31.09 -18.75 -12.46
C ALA A 502 29.81 -19.27 -13.12
N LEU A 503 29.39 -20.46 -12.70
CA LEU A 503 28.26 -21.21 -13.24
C LEU A 503 27.47 -21.90 -12.13
N LEU A 504 26.17 -22.04 -12.34
CA LEU A 504 25.27 -22.78 -11.46
C LEU A 504 24.93 -24.13 -12.09
N ILE A 505 25.08 -25.20 -11.33
CA ILE A 505 24.63 -26.54 -11.71
C ILE A 505 23.39 -26.88 -10.88
N HIS A 506 22.28 -27.11 -11.58
CA HIS A 506 21.04 -27.61 -10.99
C HIS A 506 20.82 -29.06 -11.40
N THR A 507 20.50 -29.89 -10.41
CA THR A 507 20.29 -31.34 -10.52
C THR A 507 18.89 -31.76 -10.08
#